data_AF-A0A7K0ER15-F1
#
_entry.id   AF-A0A7K0ER15-F1
#
_cell.length_a   1.000
_cell.length_b   1.000
_cell.length_c   1.000
_cell.angle_alpha   90.00
_cell.angle_beta   90.00
_cell.angle_gamma   90.00
#
_symmetry.space_group_name_H-M   'P 1'
#
loop_
_entity.id
_entity.type
_entity.pdbx_description
1 polymer ?
#
loop_
_entity_poly.entity_id
_entity_poly.type
_entity_poly.pdbx_seq_one_letter_code
_entity_poly.pdbx_strand_id
1 'polypeptide(L)' 'METQKLNALQLELLKVYSFQPSEEDLLAIRKMLAQYFSDKLLKKVQQSIEHQNISEQDLERWLNE' A
#
# COMPACT_ATOMS: atom_id res chain seq x y z
N MET A 1 29.06 1.79 -3.91
CA MET A 1 27.59 1.71 -3.92
C MET A 1 27.21 0.60 -2.95
N GLU A 2 26.57 0.92 -1.83
CA GLU A 2 26.04 -0.13 -0.95
C GLU A 2 25.00 -0.93 -1.73
N THR A 3 25.17 -2.25 -1.76
CA THR A 3 24.17 -3.16 -2.33
C THR A 3 23.00 -3.19 -1.36
N GLN A 4 21.98 -2.36 -1.63
CA GLN A 4 20.72 -2.47 -0.91
C GLN A 4 20.14 -3.87 -1.14
N LYS A 5 20.17 -4.70 -0.09
CA LYS A 5 19.57 -6.03 -0.14
C LYS A 5 18.06 -5.88 -0.29
N LEU A 6 17.50 -6.64 -1.23
CA LEU A 6 16.06 -6.69 -1.42
C LEU A 6 15.37 -7.21 -0.15
N ASN A 7 14.26 -6.59 0.22
CA ASN A 7 13.43 -7.05 1.33
C ASN A 7 12.64 -8.31 0.92
N ALA A 8 12.06 -8.99 1.91
CA ALA A 8 11.33 -10.25 1.69
C ALA A 8 10.21 -10.13 0.66
N LEU A 9 9.45 -9.02 0.64
CA LEU A 9 8.38 -8.80 -0.34
C LEU A 9 8.95 -8.66 -1.77
N GLN A 10 10.03 -7.91 -1.92
CA GLN A 10 10.71 -7.76 -3.20
C GLN A 10 11.24 -9.10 -3.72
N LEU A 11 11.81 -9.93 -2.84
CA LEU A 11 12.29 -11.26 -3.19
C LEU A 11 11.15 -12.19 -3.63
N GLU A 12 9.97 -12.14 -2.99
CA GLU A 12 8.84 -12.95 -3.43
C GLU A 12 8.26 -12.50 -4.77
N LEU A 13 8.18 -11.19 -5.02
CA LEU A 13 7.76 -10.67 -6.33
C LEU A 13 8.69 -11.13 -7.46
N LEU A 14 10.00 -11.21 -7.21
CA LEU A 14 10.96 -11.77 -8.18
C LEU A 14 10.68 -13.24 -8.51
N LYS A 15 10.25 -14.05 -7.54
CA LYS A 15 9.85 -15.44 -7.81
C LYS A 15 8.61 -15.49 -8.69
N VAL A 16 7.64 -14.60 -8.49
CA VAL A 16 6.45 -14.50 -9.36
C VAL A 16 6.85 -14.14 -10.80
N TYR A 17 7.79 -13.23 -11.00
CA TYR A 17 8.27 -12.85 -12.34
C TYR A 17 9.03 -13.97 -13.06
N SER A 18 9.58 -14.94 -12.34
CA SER A 18 10.23 -16.11 -12.95
C SER A 18 9.29 -16.95 -13.81
N PHE A 19 7.97 -16.83 -13.60
CA PHE A 19 6.93 -17.50 -14.39
C PHE A 19 6.58 -16.76 -15.70
N GLN A 20 7.26 -15.66 -16.02
CA GLN A 20 7.02 -14.84 -17.22
C GLN A 20 5.54 -14.42 -17.36
N PRO A 21 4.99 -13.72 -16.36
CA PRO A 21 3.60 -13.25 -16.42
C PRO A 21 3.39 -12.37 -17.65
N SER A 22 2.18 -12.43 -18.20
CA SER A 22 1.77 -11.51 -19.27
C SER A 22 1.69 -10.07 -18.75
N GLU A 23 1.64 -9.09 -19.66
CA GLU A 23 1.39 -7.69 -19.28
C GLU A 23 0.06 -7.50 -18.53
N GLU A 24 -0.94 -8.32 -18.86
CA GLU A 24 -2.24 -8.35 -18.17
C GLU A 24 -2.07 -8.81 -16.71
N ASP A 25 -1.33 -9.89 -16.49
CA ASP A 25 -1.03 -10.39 -15.14
C ASP A 25 -0.20 -9.39 -14.33
N LEU A 26 0.78 -8.73 -14.97
CA LEU A 26 1.57 -7.67 -14.34
C LEU A 26 0.68 -6.50 -13.90
N LEU A 27 -0.28 -6.10 -14.75
CA LEU A 27 -1.25 -5.08 -14.39
C LEU A 27 -2.16 -5.51 -13.24
N ALA A 28 -2.61 -6.78 -13.24
CA ALA A 28 -3.43 -7.31 -12.17
C ALA A 28 -2.69 -7.31 -10.82
N ILE A 29 -1.42 -7.74 -10.80
CA ILE A 29 -0.58 -7.73 -9.59
C ILE A 29 -0.38 -6.29 -9.08
N ARG A 30 -0.10 -5.33 -9.96
CA ARG A 30 0.02 -3.91 -9.59
C ARG A 30 -1.25 -3.38 -8.93
N LYS A 31 -2.43 -3.69 -9.51
CA LYS A 31 -3.73 -3.30 -8.93
C LYS A 31 -3.96 -3.94 -7.56
N MET A 32 -3.62 -5.21 -7.40
CA MET A 32 -3.75 -5.93 -6.12
C MET A 32 -2.89 -5.29 -5.02
N LEU A 33 -1.62 -4.95 -5.32
CA LEU A 33 -0.74 -4.27 -4.38
C LEU A 33 -1.27 -2.87 -4.03
N ALA A 34 -1.71 -2.09 -5.02
CA ALA A 34 -2.28 -0.77 -4.80
C ALA A 34 -3.51 -0.84 -3.88
N GLN A 35 -4.42 -1.79 -4.14
CA GLN A 35 -5.61 -1.98 -3.32
C GLN A 35 -5.24 -2.32 -1.86
N TYR A 36 -4.32 -3.28 -1.66
CA TYR A 36 -3.89 -3.69 -0.33
C TYR A 36 -3.31 -2.52 0.48
N PHE A 37 -2.47 -1.69 -0.14
CA PHE A 37 -1.87 -0.54 0.56
C PHE A 37 -2.89 0.58 0.80
N SER A 38 -3.82 0.83 -0.11
CA SER A 38 -4.94 1.76 0.10
C SER A 38 -5.81 1.33 1.27
N ASP A 39 -6.22 0.06 1.32
CA ASP A 39 -7.05 -0.46 2.41
C ASP A 39 -6.31 -0.41 3.75
N LYS A 40 -5.01 -0.71 3.74
CA LYS A 40 -4.17 -0.61 4.94
C LYS A 40 -4.03 0.82 5.43
N LEU A 41 -3.91 1.79 4.52
CA LEU A 41 -3.85 3.21 4.86
C LEU A 41 -5.18 3.67 5.46
N LEU A 42 -6.30 3.37 4.79
CA LEU A 42 -7.64 3.73 5.28
C LEU A 42 -7.91 3.16 6.66
N LYS A 43 -7.57 1.88 6.90
CA LYS A 43 -7.70 1.27 8.23
C LYS A 43 -6.87 1.98 9.29
N LYS A 44 -5.64 2.37 8.97
CA LYS A 44 -4.78 3.11 9.90
C LYS A 44 -5.34 4.50 10.21
N VAL A 45 -5.84 5.20 9.19
CA VAL A 45 -6.48 6.51 9.36
C VAL A 45 -7.70 6.37 10.26
N GLN A 46 -8.58 5.41 9.98
CA GLN A 46 -9.75 5.11 10.81
C GLN A 46 -9.38 4.80 12.27
N GLN A 47 -8.38 3.94 12.47
CA GLN A 47 -7.88 3.61 13.81
C GLN A 47 -7.35 4.85 14.54
N SER A 48 -6.60 5.72 13.86
CA SER A 48 -6.08 6.95 14.46
C SER A 48 -7.21 7.91 14.85
N ILE A 49 -8.24 8.04 14.02
CA ILE A 49 -9.42 8.87 14.30
C ILE A 49 -10.14 8.36 15.56
N GLU A 50 -10.40 7.05 15.62
CA GLU A 50 -11.05 6.40 16.77
C GLU A 50 -10.24 6.51 18.06
N HIS A 51 -8.91 6.39 17.99
CA HIS A 51 -8.05 6.47 19.17
C HIS A 51 -7.78 7.90 19.63
N GLN A 52 -7.86 8.90 18.75
CA GLN A 52 -7.55 10.30 19.06
C GLN A 52 -8.80 11.19 19.23
N ASN A 53 -10.02 10.62 19.19
CA ASN A 53 -11.28 11.38 19.20
C ASN A 53 -11.31 12.51 18.16
N ILE A 54 -10.72 12.28 17.00
CA ILE A 54 -10.68 13.28 15.92
C ILE A 54 -12.12 13.45 15.42
N SER A 55 -12.64 14.67 15.50
CA SER A 55 -14.01 14.96 15.05
C SER A 55 -14.06 15.07 13.52
N GLU A 56 -15.25 14.94 12.93
CA GLU A 56 -15.45 15.18 11.49
C GLU A 56 -14.94 16.58 11.06
N GLN A 57 -15.01 17.58 11.94
CA GLN A 57 -14.53 18.94 11.68
C GLN A 57 -12.99 19.06 11.63
N ASP A 58 -12.29 18.15 12.32
CA ASP A 58 -10.83 18.10 12.30
C ASP A 58 -10.34 17.39 11.03
N LEU A 59 -11.09 16.38 10.56
CA LEU A 59 -10.88 15.73 9.26
C LEU A 59 -11.11 16.69 8.09
N GLU A 60 -12.19 17.47 8.10
CA GLU A 60 -12.45 18.48 7.08
C GLU A 60 -11.35 19.54 7.01
N ARG A 61 -10.77 19.92 8.16
CA ARG A 61 -9.63 20.85 8.17
C ARG A 61 -8.39 20.23 7.52
N TRP A 62 -8.10 18.96 7.79
CA TRP A 62 -6.91 18.28 7.27
C TRP A 62 -6.96 17.98 5.77
N LEU A 63 -8.15 17.74 5.22
CA LEU A 63 -8.33 17.47 3.78
C LEU A 63 -8.29 18.72 2.90
N ASN A 64 -8.44 19.90 3.50
CA ASN A 64 -8.46 21.18 2.81
C ASN A 64 -7.15 21.98 2.97
N GLU A 65 -6.12 21.39 3.60
CA GLU A 65 -4.72 21.86 3.60
C GLU A 65 -3.90 21.15 2.52
#